data_AF-A0A962LKG5-F1
#
_entry.id   AF-A0A962LKG5-F1
#
_cell.length_a   1.000
_cell.length_b   1.000
_cell.length_c   1.000
_cell.angle_alpha   90.00
_cell.angle_beta   90.00
_cell.angle_gamma   90.00
#
_symmetry.space_group_name_H-M   'P 1'
#
loop_
_entity.id
_entity.type
_entity.pdbx_description
1 polymer ?
#
loop_
_entity_poly.entity_id
_entity_poly.type
_entity_poly.pdbx_seq_one_letter_code
_entity_poly.pdbx_strand_id
1 'polypeptide(L)'
;MQRISIAVLVSFAISGCVTVPLPADKQNKRCEISTDRMTLKIIDLAKETNSYYTTEGYLVSPILVPTTAIISGVYVLVHNTYYLGKEKIVCG
;
A
#
# COMPACT_ATOMS: atom_id res chain seq x y z
N MET A 1 44.79 -47.66 12.60
CA MET A 1 44.28 -46.86 11.46
C MET A 1 42.76 -46.77 11.41
N GLN A 2 42.00 -47.83 11.74
CA GLN A 2 40.53 -47.85 11.68
C GLN A 2 39.81 -46.80 12.56
N ARG A 3 40.36 -46.42 13.72
CA ARG A 3 39.78 -45.37 14.58
C ARG A 3 39.92 -43.95 14.00
N ILE A 4 40.92 -43.72 13.16
CA ILE A 4 41.17 -42.41 12.52
C ILE A 4 40.14 -42.18 11.40
N SER A 5 39.80 -43.21 10.61
CA SER A 5 38.76 -43.12 9.58
C SER A 5 37.38 -42.78 10.13
N ILE A 6 37.02 -43.31 11.31
CA ILE A 6 35.71 -43.04 11.93
C ILE A 6 35.64 -41.59 12.42
N ALA A 7 36.72 -41.06 13.01
CA ALA A 7 36.77 -39.68 13.48
C ALA A 7 36.64 -38.66 12.33
N VAL A 8 37.25 -38.94 11.18
CA VAL A 8 37.13 -38.10 9.97
C VAL A 8 35.70 -38.13 9.42
N LEU A 9 35.05 -39.31 9.41
CA LEU A 9 33.67 -39.45 8.92
C LEU A 9 32.65 -38.69 9.80
N VAL A 10 32.85 -38.70 11.12
CA VAL A 10 31.99 -37.98 12.07
C VAL A 10 32.16 -36.47 11.95
N SER A 11 33.37 -35.98 11.67
CA SER A 11 33.62 -34.54 11.51
C SER A 11 32.89 -33.90 10.32
N PHE A 12 32.61 -34.67 9.27
CA PHE A 12 31.83 -34.19 8.11
C PHE A 12 30.33 -34.05 8.43
N ALA A 13 29.81 -34.85 9.36
CA ALA A 13 28.40 -34.87 9.74
C ALA A 13 27.96 -33.69 10.62
N ILE A 14 28.90 -32.92 11.18
CA ILE A 14 28.62 -31.76 12.05
C ILE A 14 28.68 -30.42 11.28
N SER A 15 28.80 -30.46 9.95
CA SER A 15 28.63 -29.27 9.13
C SER A 15 27.14 -28.88 9.08
N GLY A 16 26.70 -28.14 10.08
CA GLY A 16 25.34 -27.62 10.18
C GLY A 16 25.03 -26.67 9.02
N CYS A 17 23.94 -26.92 8.31
CA CYS A 17 23.37 -25.96 7.38
C CYS A 17 22.79 -24.78 8.17
N VAL A 18 23.30 -23.58 7.93
CA VAL A 18 22.70 -22.33 8.43
C VAL A 18 21.71 -21.84 7.39
N THR A 19 20.44 -21.81 7.75
CA THR A 19 19.40 -21.16 6.95
C THR A 19 19.47 -19.66 7.17
N VAL A 20 20.01 -18.94 6.19
CA VAL A 20 19.94 -17.48 6.14
C VAL A 20 18.71 -17.07 5.33
N PRO A 21 17.95 -16.04 5.75
CA PRO A 21 16.88 -15.49 4.94
C PRO A 21 17.51 -14.87 3.70
N LEU A 22 17.42 -15.59 2.58
CA LEU A 22 17.62 -15.00 1.27
C LEU A 22 16.43 -14.07 1.01
N PRO A 23 16.62 -12.84 0.52
CA PRO A 23 15.51 -12.13 -0.12
C PRO A 23 14.97 -13.09 -1.16
N ALA A 24 13.70 -13.45 -1.03
CA ALA A 24 13.06 -14.44 -1.89
C ALA A 24 13.49 -14.15 -3.32
N ASP A 25 14.08 -15.17 -3.95
CA ASP A 25 14.42 -15.20 -5.37
C ASP A 25 13.30 -14.48 -6.11
N LYS A 26 13.67 -13.53 -6.99
CA LYS A 26 12.80 -12.49 -7.57
C LYS A 26 11.53 -13.12 -8.16
N GLN A 27 10.60 -13.49 -7.30
CA GLN A 27 9.24 -13.79 -7.62
C GLN A 27 8.79 -12.51 -8.27
N ASN A 28 8.38 -12.64 -9.51
CA ASN A 28 8.01 -11.60 -10.43
C ASN A 28 6.85 -10.77 -9.83
N LYS A 29 7.12 -9.99 -8.78
CA LYS A 29 6.15 -9.16 -8.07
C LYS A 29 5.96 -7.86 -8.85
N ARG A 30 5.91 -7.96 -10.17
CA ARG A 30 5.55 -6.85 -11.07
C ARG A 30 4.17 -6.27 -10.69
N CYS A 31 3.39 -7.05 -9.94
CA CYS A 31 1.98 -6.82 -9.63
C CYS A 31 1.67 -6.65 -8.14
N GLU A 32 2.67 -6.60 -7.25
CA GLU A 32 2.49 -5.95 -5.95
C GLU A 32 2.69 -4.43 -6.11
N ILE A 33 1.96 -3.83 -7.06
CA ILE A 33 1.82 -2.38 -7.08
C ILE A 33 1.01 -2.01 -5.84
N SER A 34 1.61 -1.21 -4.94
CA SER A 34 0.87 -0.57 -3.85
C SER A 34 -0.37 0.06 -4.46
N THR A 35 -1.54 -0.43 -4.05
CA THR A 35 -2.83 0.06 -4.55
C THR A 35 -3.07 1.43 -3.92
N ASP A 36 -2.44 2.47 -4.46
CA ASP A 36 -2.58 3.87 -4.02
C ASP A 36 -3.93 4.44 -4.54
N ARG A 37 -5.04 3.76 -4.22
CA ARG A 37 -6.38 4.21 -4.58
C ARG A 37 -6.84 5.31 -3.62
N MET A 38 -7.41 6.35 -4.20
CA MET A 38 -8.00 7.46 -3.46
C MET A 38 -9.49 7.22 -3.19
N THR A 39 -9.99 7.75 -2.08
CA THR A 39 -11.41 7.72 -1.72
C THR A 39 -11.88 9.10 -1.29
N LEU A 40 -13.18 9.37 -1.46
CA LEU A 40 -13.78 10.60 -0.96
C LEU A 40 -14.09 10.44 0.53
N LYS A 41 -13.57 11.36 1.34
CA LYS A 41 -13.90 11.47 2.75
C LYS A 41 -14.60 12.79 3.00
N ILE A 42 -15.78 12.74 3.59
CA ILE A 42 -16.48 13.94 4.04
C ILE A 42 -15.78 14.41 5.31
N ILE A 43 -15.25 15.64 5.26
CA ILE A 43 -14.69 16.33 6.42
C ILE A 43 -15.63 17.46 6.79
N ASP A 44 -15.91 17.60 8.09
CA ASP A 44 -16.65 18.74 8.60
C ASP A 44 -15.67 19.90 8.75
N LEU A 45 -15.60 20.75 7.72
CA LEU A 45 -14.65 21.86 7.70
C LEU A 45 -14.97 22.91 8.79
N ALA A 46 -16.23 23.03 9.21
CA ALA A 46 -16.62 23.91 10.30
C ALA A 46 -16.13 23.40 11.65
N LYS A 47 -16.10 22.08 11.82
CA LYS A 47 -15.49 21.39 12.95
C LYS A 47 -13.99 21.59 13.06
N GLU A 48 -13.30 21.36 11.94
CA GLU A 48 -11.84 21.40 11.92
C GLU A 48 -11.29 22.83 12.04
N THR A 49 -12.07 23.85 11.63
CA THR A 49 -11.62 25.26 11.66
C THR A 49 -12.17 26.08 12.83
N ASN A 50 -12.93 25.47 13.75
CA ASN A 50 -13.67 26.15 14.83
C ASN A 50 -14.63 27.25 14.35
N SER A 51 -15.07 27.21 13.09
CA SER A 51 -15.93 28.24 12.49
C SER A 51 -17.43 28.02 12.76
N TYR A 52 -17.75 27.14 13.71
CA TYR A 52 -19.09 26.70 14.15
C TYR A 52 -20.13 27.80 14.37
N TYR A 53 -19.73 29.05 14.57
CA TYR A 53 -20.61 30.17 14.89
C TYR A 53 -20.85 31.14 13.74
N THR A 54 -20.34 30.86 12.53
CA THR A 54 -20.61 31.70 11.36
C THR A 54 -21.91 31.24 10.69
N THR A 55 -22.93 32.11 10.70
CA THR A 55 -24.20 31.89 9.97
C THR A 55 -23.98 31.61 8.48
N GLU A 56 -22.88 32.12 7.93
CA GLU A 56 -22.44 31.90 6.55
C GLU A 56 -22.06 30.44 6.28
N GLY A 57 -21.42 29.75 7.24
CA GLY A 57 -21.02 28.34 7.08
C GLY A 57 -22.22 27.42 6.89
N TYR A 58 -23.29 27.61 7.67
CA TYR A 58 -24.52 26.83 7.54
C TYR A 58 -25.29 27.15 6.25
N LEU A 59 -25.32 28.43 5.85
CA LEU A 59 -26.07 28.87 4.67
C LEU A 59 -25.42 28.41 3.35
N VAL A 60 -24.09 28.36 3.30
CA VAL A 60 -23.33 28.02 2.08
C VAL A 60 -23.05 26.51 1.99
N SER A 61 -23.13 25.77 3.10
CA SER A 61 -22.94 24.30 3.16
C SER A 61 -23.74 23.50 2.12
N PRO A 62 -25.04 23.77 1.87
CA PRO A 62 -25.83 23.03 0.87
C PRO A 62 -25.30 23.14 -0.56
N ILE A 63 -24.53 24.19 -0.87
CA ILE A 63 -23.92 24.41 -2.18
C ILE A 63 -22.46 23.93 -2.17
N LEU A 64 -21.73 24.22 -1.09
CA LEU A 64 -20.30 23.92 -0.98
C LEU A 64 -20.03 22.42 -0.92
N VAL A 65 -20.84 21.67 -0.17
CA VAL A 65 -20.67 20.20 -0.04
C VAL A 65 -20.82 19.50 -1.40
N PRO A 66 -21.92 19.67 -2.17
CA PRO A 66 -22.04 18.98 -3.45
C PRO A 66 -21.02 19.47 -4.48
N THR A 67 -20.70 20.76 -4.54
CA THR A 67 -19.71 21.27 -5.52
C THR A 67 -18.31 20.72 -5.25
N THR A 68 -17.85 20.73 -4.00
CA THR A 68 -16.56 20.15 -3.62
C THR A 68 -16.53 18.64 -3.79
N ALA A 69 -17.65 17.95 -3.53
CA ALA A 69 -17.78 16.51 -3.77
C ALA A 69 -17.70 16.17 -5.27
N ILE A 70 -18.32 16.96 -6.15
CA ILE A 70 -18.23 16.77 -7.61
C ILE A 70 -16.79 16.95 -8.09
N ILE A 71 -16.15 18.07 -7.73
CA ILE A 71 -14.78 18.37 -8.17
C ILE A 71 -13.80 17.31 -7.67
N SER A 72 -13.86 16.99 -6.37
CA SER A 72 -13.00 15.98 -5.77
C SER A 72 -13.30 14.58 -6.32
N GLY A 73 -14.57 14.29 -6.62
CA GLY A 73 -14.99 13.01 -7.17
C GLY A 73 -14.43 12.77 -8.57
N VAL A 74 -14.44 13.79 -9.43
CA VAL A 74 -13.80 13.72 -10.74
C VAL A 74 -12.30 13.45 -10.59
N TYR A 75 -11.62 14.12 -9.66
CA TYR A 75 -10.20 13.90 -9.40
C TYR A 75 -9.91 12.45 -8.96
N VAL A 76 -10.67 11.94 -7.98
CA VAL A 76 -10.53 10.56 -7.50
C VAL A 76 -10.79 9.55 -8.62
N LEU A 77 -11.81 9.80 -9.45
CA LEU A 77 -12.15 8.93 -10.58
C LEU A 77 -11.00 8.86 -11.59
N VAL A 78 -10.47 10.01 -12.03
CA VAL A 78 -9.36 10.06 -12.99
C VAL A 78 -8.10 9.43 -12.41
N HIS A 79 -7.77 9.74 -11.16
CA HIS A 79 -6.62 9.16 -10.48
C HIS A 79 -6.73 7.62 -10.41
N ASN A 80 -7.84 7.11 -9.87
CA ASN A 80 -8.01 5.67 -9.71
C ASN A 80 -8.06 4.94 -11.06
N THR A 81 -8.71 5.51 -12.09
CA THR A 81 -8.76 4.90 -13.42
C THR A 81 -7.39 4.84 -14.09
N TYR A 82 -6.55 5.87 -13.93
CA TYR A 82 -5.17 5.86 -14.41
C TYR A 82 -4.36 4.72 -13.78
N TYR A 83 -4.43 4.59 -12.45
CA TYR A 83 -3.68 3.54 -11.74
C TYR A 83 -4.22 2.14 -12.03
N LEU A 84 -5.55 1.97 -12.15
CA LEU A 84 -6.16 0.72 -12.58
C LEU A 84 -5.73 0.32 -14.00
N GLY A 85 -5.66 1.29 -14.93
CA GLY A 85 -5.18 1.05 -16.29
C GLY A 85 -3.70 0.66 -16.31
N LYS A 86 -2.86 1.37 -15.55
CA LYS A 86 -1.44 1.06 -15.39
C LYS A 86 -1.23 -0.34 -14.80
N GLU A 87 -1.98 -0.69 -13.77
CA GLU A 87 -1.97 -2.05 -13.18
C GLU A 87 -2.33 -3.08 -14.25
N LYS A 88 -3.45 -2.89 -14.97
CA LYS A 88 -3.87 -3.82 -16.04
C LYS A 88 -2.87 -3.96 -17.18
N ILE A 89 -2.17 -2.90 -17.59
CA ILE A 89 -1.18 -2.98 -18.68
C ILE A 89 0.12 -3.67 -18.23
N VAL A 90 0.53 -3.46 -16.97
CA VAL A 90 1.78 -4.03 -16.44
C VAL A 90 1.61 -5.48 -15.98
N CYS A 91 0.39 -5.84 -15.55
CA CYS A 91 0.08 -7.11 -14.87
C CYS A 91 -0.97 -7.99 -15.54
N GLY A 92 -1.73 -7.45 -16.48
CA GLY A 92 -2.66 -8.21 -17.31
C GLY A 92 -1.99 -8.86 -18.51
#